data_AF-A0A1S1TJZ0-F1
#
_entry.id   AF-A0A1S1TJZ0-F1
#
_cell.length_a   1.000
_cell.length_b   1.000
_cell.length_c   1.000
_cell.angle_alpha   90.00
_cell.angle_beta   90.00
_cell.angle_gamma   90.00
#
_symmetry.space_group_name_H-M   'P 1'
#
loop_
_entity.id
_entity.type
_entity.pdbx_description
1 polymer ?
#
loop_
_entity_poly.entity_id
_entity_poly.type
_entity_poly.pdbx_seq_one_letter_code
_entity_poly.pdbx_strand_id
1 'polypeptide(L)'
;MAIKDEENQREFLLLMEHARLTQAHLSGLLGVSHMTVNRWTSHRDDAVDPPYYALQFLRAYLMLPEPARARLTEKPSGKPVKAKS
;
A
#
# COMPACT_ATOMS: atom_id res chain seq x y z
N MET A 1 6.00 24.52 6.11
CA MET A 1 5.09 23.51 6.68
C MET A 1 4.33 22.92 5.51
N ALA A 2 4.49 21.63 5.21
CA ALA A 2 3.60 20.96 4.27
C ALA A 2 2.21 20.94 4.90
N ILE A 3 1.23 21.54 4.25
CA ILE A 3 -0.17 21.44 4.65
C ILE A 3 -0.50 19.96 4.49
N LYS A 4 -0.72 19.26 5.61
CA LYS A 4 -1.24 17.89 5.57
C LYS A 4 -2.60 17.99 4.90
N ASP A 5 -2.71 17.40 3.72
CA ASP A 5 -3.98 17.37 3.01
C ASP A 5 -4.79 16.22 3.61
N GLU A 6 -5.56 16.55 4.65
CA GLU A 6 -6.39 15.58 5.37
C GLU A 6 -7.33 14.80 4.43
N GLU A 7 -7.66 15.35 3.25
CA GLU A 7 -8.46 14.67 2.23
C GLU A 7 -7.71 13.48 1.62
N ASN A 8 -6.42 13.65 1.29
CA ASN A 8 -5.60 12.57 0.71
C ASN A 8 -5.38 11.43 1.70
N GLN A 9 -5.14 11.75 2.97
CA GLN A 9 -4.99 10.72 4.00
C GLN A 9 -6.31 9.98 4.24
N ARG A 10 -7.42 10.70 4.32
CA ARG A 10 -8.75 10.11 4.49
C ARG A 10 -9.12 9.21 3.31
N GLU A 11 -8.92 9.68 2.08
CA GLU A 11 -9.18 8.89 0.88
C GLU A 11 -8.31 7.62 0.87
N PHE A 12 -7.02 7.74 1.18
CA PHE A 12 -6.11 6.61 1.22
C PHE A 12 -6.58 5.53 2.20
N LEU A 13 -7.04 5.91 3.40
CA LEU A 13 -7.56 4.98 4.39
C LEU A 13 -8.83 4.26 3.90
N LEU A 14 -9.76 4.99 3.28
CA LEU A 14 -10.97 4.41 2.68
C LEU A 14 -10.63 3.43 1.56
N LEU A 15 -9.71 3.80 0.67
CA LEU A 15 -9.26 2.96 -0.43
C LEU A 15 -8.60 1.67 0.08
N MET A 16 -7.80 1.75 1.14
CA MET A 16 -7.18 0.58 1.80
C MET A 16 -8.23 -0.38 2.36
N GLU A 17 -9.26 0.16 3.02
CA GLU A 17 -10.39 -0.61 3.56
C GLU A 17 -11.16 -1.33 2.46
N HIS A 18 -11.55 -0.60 1.39
CA HIS A 18 -12.24 -1.17 0.24
C HIS A 18 -11.40 -2.23 -0.50
N ALA A 19 -10.08 -2.01 -0.59
CA ALA A 19 -9.16 -2.95 -1.22
C ALA A 19 -8.92 -4.21 -0.38
N ARG A 20 -9.32 -4.21 0.91
CA ARG A 20 -9.03 -5.25 1.89
C ARG A 20 -7.54 -5.60 1.97
N LEU A 21 -6.68 -4.60 1.77
CA LEU A 21 -5.23 -4.76 1.81
C LEU A 21 -4.70 -4.46 3.22
N THR A 22 -3.79 -5.31 3.69
CA THR A 22 -2.98 -5.00 4.87
C THR A 22 -1.85 -4.05 4.47
N GLN A 23 -1.27 -3.33 5.44
CA GLN A 23 -0.06 -2.51 5.21
C GLN A 23 1.09 -3.34 4.61
N ALA A 24 1.22 -4.61 5.04
CA ALA A 24 2.21 -5.54 4.50
C ALA A 24 1.95 -5.87 3.03
N HIS A 25 0.70 -6.14 2.63
CA HIS A 25 0.36 -6.38 1.23
C HIS A 25 0.66 -5.16 0.37
N LEU A 26 0.21 -3.97 0.79
CA LEU A 26 0.45 -2.75 0.03
C LEU A 26 1.95 -2.42 -0.08
N SER A 27 2.72 -2.61 0.99
CA SER A 27 4.17 -2.40 0.95
C SER A 27 4.86 -3.31 -0.07
N GLY A 28 4.42 -4.57 -0.17
CA GLY A 28 4.94 -5.53 -1.16
C GLY A 28 4.57 -5.15 -2.59
N LEU A 29 3.33 -4.71 -2.82
CA LEU A 29 2.85 -4.30 -4.14
C LEU A 29 3.52 -3.02 -4.64
N LEU A 30 3.83 -2.08 -3.74
CA LEU A 30 4.46 -0.80 -4.09
C LEU A 30 5.99 -0.84 -4.05
N GLY A 31 6.59 -1.93 -3.55
CA GLY A 31 8.05 -2.02 -3.38
C GLY A 31 8.61 -1.05 -2.34
N VAL A 32 7.81 -0.65 -1.36
CA VAL A 32 8.22 0.26 -0.26
C VAL A 32 8.31 -0.49 1.06
N SER A 33 8.92 0.12 2.08
CA SER A 33 8.97 -0.51 3.40
C SER A 33 7.60 -0.50 4.09
N HIS A 34 7.34 -1.48 4.96
CA HIS A 34 6.15 -1.47 5.82
C HIS A 34 6.07 -0.19 6.67
N MET A 35 7.21 0.32 7.15
CA MET A 35 7.26 1.58 7.92
C MET A 35 6.84 2.79 7.08
N THR A 36 7.15 2.79 5.78
CA THR A 36 6.70 3.83 4.87
C THR A 36 5.17 3.87 4.80
N VAL A 37 4.53 2.71 4.61
CA VAL A 37 3.05 2.61 4.60
C VAL A 37 2.46 2.95 5.96
N ASN A 38 3.10 2.52 7.06
CA ASN A 38 2.65 2.80 8.40
C ASN A 38 2.54 4.31 8.66
N ARG A 39 3.54 5.10 8.23
CA ARG A 39 3.53 6.57 8.35
C ARG A 39 2.39 7.24 7.60
N TRP A 40 1.93 6.66 6.48
CA TRP A 40 0.77 7.17 5.73
C TRP A 40 -0.56 6.94 6.45
N THR A 41 -0.64 5.83 7.20
CA THR A 41 -1.87 5.41 7.91
C THR A 41 -1.95 5.91 9.35
N SER A 42 -0.92 6.56 9.87
CA SER A 42 -0.81 6.92 11.28
C SER A 42 -1.21 8.38 11.55
N HIS A 43 -1.61 8.67 12.79
CA HIS A 43 -1.83 10.03 13.30
C HIS A 43 -0.69 10.50 14.23
N ARG A 44 0.51 9.91 14.11
CA ARG A 44 1.69 10.24 14.92
C ARG A 44 2.41 11.49 14.40
N ASP A 45 3.35 12.00 15.20
CA ASP A 45 4.16 13.17 14.84
C ASP A 45 5.00 12.97 13.57
N ASP A 46 5.41 11.73 13.27
CA ASP A 46 6.14 11.35 12.05
C ASP A 46 5.23 10.91 10.90
N ALA A 47 3.91 11.07 11.04
CA ALA A 47 2.96 10.80 9.97
C ALA A 47 3.15 11.77 8.81
N VAL A 48 3.17 11.21 7.61
CA VAL A 48 3.33 11.94 6.35
C VAL A 48 2.19 11.57 5.41
N ASP A 49 1.79 12.50 4.55
CA ASP A 49 0.71 12.23 3.60
C ASP A 49 1.10 11.09 2.65
N PRO A 50 0.14 10.22 2.28
CA PRO A 50 0.35 9.23 1.26
C PRO A 50 0.70 9.93 -0.07
N PRO A 51 1.76 9.50 -0.77
CA PRO A 51 2.14 10.10 -2.03
C PRO A 51 1.11 9.79 -3.12
N TYR A 52 1.01 10.67 -4.12
CA TYR A 52 0.05 10.55 -5.23
C TYR A 52 0.03 9.17 -5.88
N TYR A 53 1.20 8.53 -6.08
CA TYR A 53 1.26 7.21 -6.71
C TYR A 53 0.59 6.11 -5.86
N ALA A 54 0.57 6.24 -4.53
CA ALA A 54 -0.04 5.25 -3.65
C ALA A 54 -1.57 5.32 -3.73
N LEU A 55 -2.13 6.53 -3.80
CA LEU A 55 -3.56 6.76 -4.06
C LEU A 55 -3.97 6.22 -5.44
N GLN A 56 -3.22 6.57 -6.48
CA GLN A 56 -3.52 6.13 -7.84
C GLN A 56 -3.40 4.61 -8.00
N PHE A 57 -2.43 3.99 -7.32
CA PHE A 57 -2.33 2.54 -7.29
C PHE A 57 -3.59 1.90 -6.70
N LEU A 58 -4.07 2.37 -5.55
CA LEU A 58 -5.27 1.80 -4.91
C LEU A 58 -6.54 2.00 -5.76
N ARG A 59 -6.69 3.18 -6.37
CA ARG A 59 -7.78 3.46 -7.33
C ARG A 59 -7.75 2.48 -8.50
N ALA A 60 -6.59 2.28 -9.12
CA ALA A 60 -6.41 1.32 -10.21
C ALA A 60 -6.61 -0.14 -9.75
N TYR A 61 -6.12 -0.50 -8.57
CA TYR A 61 -6.28 -1.83 -7.98
C TYR A 61 -7.76 -2.18 -7.81
N LEU A 62 -8.58 -1.23 -7.34
CA LEU A 62 -10.02 -1.44 -7.17
C LEU A 62 -10.80 -1.57 -8.49
N MET A 63 -10.27 -1.05 -9.60
CA MET A 63 -10.84 -1.25 -10.94
C MET A 63 -10.62 -2.67 -11.47
N LEU A 64 -9.67 -3.42 -10.91
CA LEU A 64 -9.41 -4.80 -11.32
C LEU A 64 -10.53 -5.73 -10.81
N PRO A 65 -10.94 -6.74 -11.58
CA PRO A 65 -11.80 -7.81 -11.10
C PRO A 65 -11.20 -8.51 -9.88
N GLU A 66 -12.04 -8.96 -8.96
CA GLU A 66 -11.60 -9.65 -7.73
C GLU A 66 -10.61 -10.80 -7.97
N PRO A 67 -10.78 -11.67 -8.99
CA PRO A 67 -9.81 -12.73 -9.28
C PRO A 67 -8.43 -12.20 -9.68
N ALA A 68 -8.36 -11.05 -10.35
CA ALA A 68 -7.09 -10.43 -10.74
C ALA A 68 -6.38 -9.84 -9.51
N ARG A 69 -7.14 -9.24 -8.58
CA ARG A 69 -6.63 -8.73 -7.31
C ARG A 69 -6.04 -9.84 -6.43
N ALA A 70 -6.75 -10.97 -6.32
CA ALA A 70 -6.29 -12.11 -5.52
C ALA A 70 -4.90 -12.60 -5.96
N ARG A 71 -4.67 -12.74 -7.26
CA ARG A 71 -3.38 -13.16 -7.85
C ARG A 71 -2.22 -12.23 -7.53
N LEU A 72 -2.48 -10.93 -7.34
CA LEU A 72 -1.44 -9.95 -6.98
C LEU A 72 -1.01 -10.07 -5.51
N THR A 73 -1.91 -10.54 -4.65
CA THR A 73 -1.66 -10.70 -3.21
C THR A 73 -1.18 -12.10 -2.82
N GLU A 74 -1.27 -13.07 -3.74
CA GLU A 74 -0.65 -14.38 -3.57
C GLU A 74 0.86 -14.18 -3.46
N LYS A 75 1.43 -14.53 -2.28
CA LYS A 75 2.88 -14.57 -2.11
C LYS A 75 3.46 -15.42 -3.25
N PRO A 76 4.49 -14.95 -3.98
CA PRO A 76 5.20 -15.85 -4.86
C PRO A 76 5.71 -17.01 -4.02
N SER A 77 5.19 -18.21 -4.27
CA SER A 77 5.63 -19.47 -3.64
C SER A 77 7.02 -19.89 -4.16
N GLY A 78 7.91 -18.93 -4.34
CA GLY A 78 9.31 -19.13 -4.62
C GLY A 78 10.07 -18.90 -3.32
N LYS A 79 10.47 -19.98 -2.66
CA LYS A 79 11.56 -19.90 -1.67
C LYS A 79 12.71 -19.11 -2.34
N PRO A 80 13.34 -18.14 -1.66
CA PRO A 80 14.54 -17.53 -2.20
C PRO A 80 15.56 -18.66 -2.37
N VAL A 81 15.84 -19.02 -3.62
CA VAL A 81 16.98 -19.88 -3.93
C VAL A 81 18.20 -19.07 -3.52
N LYS A 82 18.74 -19.36 -2.34
CA LYS A 82 20.04 -18.85 -1.92
C LYS A 82 21.01 -19.22 -3.03
N ALA A 83 21.42 -18.23 -3.84
CA ALA A 83 22.60 -18.34 -4.66
C ALA A 83 23.76 -18.56 -3.69
N LYS A 84 24.31 -19.78 -3.69
CA LYS A 84 25.56 -20.07 -3.00
C LYS A 84 26.67 -19.37 -3.79
N SER A 85 27.29 -18.35 -3.20
CA SER A 85 28.68 -18.00 -3.51
C SER A 85 29.63 -19.03 -2.92
#